data_AF-A0A8J7W787-F1
#
_entry.id   AF-A0A8J7W787-F1
#
_cell.length_a   1.000
_cell.length_b   1.000
_cell.length_c   1.000
_cell.angle_alpha   90.00
_cell.angle_beta   90.00
_cell.angle_gamma   90.00
#
_symmetry.space_group_name_H-M   'P 1'
#
loop_
_entity.id
_entity.type
_entity.pdbx_description
1 polymer ?
#
loop_
_entity_poly.entity_id
_entity_poly.type
_entity_poly.pdbx_seq_one_letter_code
_entity_poly.pdbx_strand_id
1 'polypeptide(L)'
;MYKEKGVMAGAIAALILIVAVGIALGIHQNESLSAPSRILGLVVTVTEDTWKDELERSIEEAAELHDMVVMPIMAERNQNAQIDALRALIAYQADVIVFSPLVENGWDKVLSETEQAGIPVIAVDKAVRPGRGGITASYVGYDYYHAAVKAAQRLLLDTEGEAVILELCGTTGAYSVREITRGFRETLEKDGRYHIDYSVCGEFMRSKGKEIVNNMLRNDYQIDIIISHNDAMTLGAVNAITEAGKIPGKDIKIYAFGGAEEVQTLVQEGKIECLVRCNPAAVGVKTLEAAGRLMWEEQTQEDVELLIDTLLITKEDWAQ
;
A
#
# COMPACT_ATOMS: atom_id res chain seq x y z
N MET A 1 0.05 5.74 89.60
CA MET A 1 0.75 5.86 88.30
C MET A 1 0.56 4.56 87.53
N TYR A 2 0.20 4.68 86.24
CA TYR A 2 0.06 3.64 85.21
C TYR A 2 -1.19 2.73 85.22
N LYS A 3 -2.31 3.33 84.80
CA LYS A 3 -3.26 2.71 83.85
C LYS A 3 -2.64 2.85 82.46
N GLU A 4 -2.36 1.74 81.75
CA GLU A 4 -2.31 1.60 80.28
C GLU A 4 -1.64 0.27 79.90
N LYS A 5 -2.38 -0.85 79.95
CA LYS A 5 -1.95 -2.13 79.34
C LYS A 5 -3.10 -2.91 78.69
N GLY A 6 -4.21 -2.25 78.37
CA GLY A 6 -5.41 -2.88 77.78
C GLY A 6 -5.64 -2.58 76.29
N VAL A 7 -4.95 -1.60 75.71
CA VAL A 7 -5.30 -1.08 74.36
C VAL A 7 -4.43 -1.67 73.24
N MET A 8 -3.24 -2.22 73.57
CA MET A 8 -2.27 -2.63 72.55
C MET A 8 -2.50 -4.05 71.99
N ALA A 9 -3.22 -4.93 72.70
CA ALA A 9 -3.51 -6.30 72.23
C ALA A 9 -4.69 -6.37 71.23
N GLY A 10 -5.68 -5.48 71.36
CA GLY A 10 -6.82 -5.40 70.43
C GLY A 10 -6.46 -4.79 69.07
N ALA A 11 -5.51 -3.85 69.04
CA ALA A 11 -5.07 -3.19 67.82
C ALA A 11 -4.27 -4.12 66.89
N ILE A 12 -3.47 -5.04 67.44
CA ILE A 12 -2.65 -5.98 66.65
C ILE A 12 -3.50 -7.10 66.05
N ALA A 13 -4.52 -7.59 66.78
CA ALA A 13 -5.46 -8.59 66.25
C ALA A 13 -6.39 -8.03 65.15
N ALA A 14 -6.79 -6.76 65.25
CA ALA A 14 -7.57 -6.09 64.22
C ALA A 14 -6.75 -5.80 62.94
N LEU A 15 -5.44 -5.53 63.07
CA LEU A 15 -4.56 -5.29 61.92
C LEU A 15 -4.30 -6.57 61.11
N ILE A 16 -4.16 -7.72 61.76
CA ILE A 16 -3.93 -9.02 61.09
C ILE A 16 -5.20 -9.50 60.36
N LEU A 17 -6.39 -9.20 60.89
CA LEU A 17 -7.65 -9.55 60.22
C LEU A 17 -7.94 -8.68 58.98
N ILE A 18 -7.52 -7.41 59.00
CA ILE A 18 -7.66 -6.50 57.84
C ILE A 18 -6.68 -6.87 56.71
N VAL A 19 -5.48 -7.35 57.04
CA VAL A 19 -4.54 -7.87 56.02
C VAL A 19 -5.03 -9.19 55.43
N ALA A 20 -5.63 -10.08 56.22
CA ALA A 20 -6.18 -11.34 55.71
C ALA A 20 -7.45 -11.15 54.85
N VAL A 21 -8.31 -10.18 55.18
CA VAL A 21 -9.50 -9.85 54.37
C VAL A 21 -9.15 -8.99 53.16
N GLY A 22 -8.13 -8.13 53.24
CA GLY A 22 -7.59 -7.41 52.07
C GLY A 22 -6.94 -8.33 51.03
N ILE A 23 -6.34 -9.44 51.46
CA ILE A 23 -5.81 -10.48 50.58
C ILE A 23 -6.93 -11.39 50.03
N ALA A 24 -8.02 -11.59 50.77
CA ALA A 24 -9.16 -12.39 50.29
C ALA A 24 -10.16 -11.61 49.40
N LEU A 25 -10.20 -10.28 49.46
CA LEU A 25 -11.07 -9.42 48.62
C LEU A 25 -10.29 -8.65 47.53
N GLY A 26 -8.96 -8.66 47.56
CA GLY A 26 -8.09 -8.01 46.58
C GLY A 26 -7.61 -8.90 45.43
N ILE A 27 -7.96 -10.18 45.41
CA ILE A 27 -7.58 -11.12 44.34
C ILE A 27 -8.82 -11.51 43.55
N HIS A 28 -9.30 -10.58 42.72
CA HIS A 28 -10.01 -10.87 41.47
C HIS A 28 -10.16 -9.60 40.62
N GLN A 29 -9.11 -8.77 40.56
CA GLN A 29 -8.83 -8.10 39.29
C GLN A 29 -7.86 -8.99 38.55
N ASN A 30 -8.44 -9.89 37.76
CA ASN A 30 -7.78 -10.47 36.63
C ASN A 30 -7.54 -9.29 35.65
N GLU A 31 -6.57 -8.41 35.95
CA GLU A 31 -5.85 -7.77 34.86
C GLU A 31 -5.24 -8.94 34.14
N SER A 32 -5.90 -9.39 33.08
CA SER A 32 -5.24 -10.21 32.08
C SER A 32 -3.97 -9.44 31.76
N LEU A 33 -2.82 -10.00 32.13
CA LEU A 33 -1.56 -9.60 31.52
C LEU A 33 -1.82 -9.76 30.02
N SER A 34 -2.15 -8.66 29.34
CA SER A 34 -2.30 -8.67 27.90
C SER A 34 -1.01 -9.26 27.39
N ALA A 35 -1.10 -10.20 26.44
CA ALA A 35 0.09 -10.68 25.76
C ALA A 35 0.95 -9.48 25.36
N PRO A 36 2.30 -9.56 25.45
CA PRO A 36 3.15 -8.45 25.01
C PRO A 36 2.69 -8.03 23.62
N SER A 37 2.35 -6.75 23.45
CA SER A 37 1.85 -6.23 22.18
C SER A 37 2.90 -6.48 21.11
N ARG A 38 2.49 -7.15 20.03
CA ARG A 38 3.38 -7.49 18.92
C ARG A 38 3.69 -6.25 18.11
N ILE A 39 4.91 -6.16 17.60
CA ILE A 39 5.42 -5.02 16.86
C ILE A 39 5.29 -5.31 15.35
N LEU A 40 4.43 -4.54 14.68
CA LEU A 40 4.41 -4.44 13.22
C LEU A 40 5.36 -3.33 12.80
N GLY A 41 6.50 -3.68 12.22
CA GLY A 41 7.41 -2.72 11.62
C GLY A 41 6.88 -2.25 10.27
N LEU A 42 6.57 -0.96 10.13
CA LEU A 42 6.06 -0.39 8.88
C LEU A 42 7.09 0.53 8.24
N VAL A 43 7.48 0.26 6.99
CA VAL A 43 8.34 1.18 6.23
C VAL A 43 7.49 2.17 5.47
N VAL A 44 7.52 3.42 5.92
CA VAL A 44 6.77 4.54 5.31
C VAL A 44 7.68 5.26 4.33
N THR A 45 7.24 5.43 3.08
CA THR A 45 8.07 6.03 2.02
C THR A 45 7.49 7.37 1.59
N VAL A 46 8.32 8.41 1.54
CA VAL A 46 7.90 9.75 1.12
C VAL A 46 7.26 9.72 -0.28
N THR A 47 6.09 10.35 -0.40
CA THR A 47 5.23 10.28 -1.58
C THR A 47 4.44 11.57 -1.82
N GLU A 48 4.01 11.80 -3.06
CA GLU A 48 3.04 12.85 -3.44
C GLU A 48 1.64 12.25 -3.68
N ASP A 49 1.44 11.00 -3.28
CA ASP A 49 0.29 10.17 -3.64
C ASP A 49 -0.56 9.86 -2.40
N THR A 50 -1.72 10.49 -2.30
CA THR A 50 -2.64 10.34 -1.16
C THR A 50 -3.19 8.91 -1.04
N TRP A 51 -3.19 8.13 -2.13
CA TRP A 51 -3.53 6.71 -2.07
C TRP A 51 -2.53 5.92 -1.21
N LYS A 52 -1.25 6.30 -1.26
CA LYS A 52 -0.20 5.64 -0.48
C LYS A 52 -0.29 6.00 1.01
N ASP A 53 -0.63 7.26 1.31
CA ASP A 53 -0.92 7.70 2.69
C ASP A 53 -2.10 6.91 3.27
N GLU A 54 -3.15 6.70 2.47
CA GLU A 54 -4.32 5.91 2.87
C GLU A 54 -4.01 4.43 3.09
N LEU A 55 -3.14 3.85 2.25
CA LEU A 55 -2.65 2.49 2.45
C LEU A 55 -1.95 2.33 3.80
N GLU A 56 -1.06 3.27 4.13
CA GLU A 56 -0.30 3.23 5.39
C GLU A 56 -1.24 3.38 6.58
N ARG A 57 -2.16 4.36 6.55
CA ARG A 57 -3.21 4.53 7.56
C ARG A 57 -4.05 3.27 7.71
N SER A 58 -4.42 2.61 6.62
CA SER A 58 -5.21 1.38 6.68
C SER A 58 -4.46 0.22 7.33
N ILE A 59 -3.14 0.11 7.13
CA ILE A 59 -2.33 -0.90 7.81
C ILE A 59 -2.24 -0.58 9.31
N GLU A 60 -2.08 0.70 9.66
CA GLU A 60 -2.07 1.15 11.05
C GLU A 60 -3.37 0.84 11.77
N GLU A 61 -4.52 1.23 11.20
CA GLU A 61 -5.83 0.95 11.76
C GLU A 61 -6.11 -0.55 11.89
N ALA A 62 -5.73 -1.34 10.90
CA ALA A 62 -5.87 -2.78 10.97
C ALA A 62 -5.01 -3.38 12.08
N ALA A 63 -3.77 -2.91 12.27
CA ALA A 63 -2.89 -3.37 13.33
C ALA A 63 -3.44 -3.07 14.72
N GLU A 64 -4.00 -1.87 14.92
CA GLU A 64 -4.63 -1.48 16.19
C GLU A 64 -5.81 -2.39 16.55
N LEU A 65 -6.64 -2.77 15.57
CA LEU A 65 -7.76 -3.70 15.76
C LEU A 65 -7.34 -5.13 16.15
N HIS A 66 -6.06 -5.45 15.94
CA HIS A 66 -5.47 -6.76 16.22
C HIS A 66 -4.46 -6.73 17.39
N ASP A 67 -4.53 -5.72 18.26
CA ASP A 67 -3.68 -5.53 19.45
C ASP A 67 -2.16 -5.49 19.12
N MET A 68 -1.80 -5.03 17.92
CA MET A 68 -0.43 -4.82 17.48
C MET A 68 -0.02 -3.35 17.64
N VAL A 69 1.23 -3.12 18.03
CA VAL A 69 1.86 -1.80 18.03
C VAL A 69 2.57 -1.60 16.70
N VAL A 70 2.25 -0.51 16.00
CA VAL A 70 2.95 -0.15 14.77
C VAL A 70 4.21 0.65 15.11
N MET A 71 5.34 0.23 14.51
CA MET A 71 6.60 0.95 14.54
C MET A 71 6.90 1.47 13.13
N PRO A 72 6.49 2.72 12.81
CA PRO A 72 6.79 3.30 11.51
C PRO A 72 8.26 3.75 11.44
N ILE A 73 8.95 3.38 10.36
CA ILE A 73 10.27 3.89 10.01
C ILE A 73 10.15 4.64 8.69
N MET A 74 10.37 5.96 8.76
CA MET A 74 10.38 6.83 7.59
C MET A 74 11.63 6.53 6.73
N ALA A 75 11.40 6.26 5.45
CA ALA A 75 12.43 6.07 4.45
C ALA A 75 12.32 7.15 3.36
N GLU A 76 13.46 7.73 3.01
CA GLU A 76 13.59 8.51 1.78
C GLU A 76 13.21 7.66 0.57
N ARG A 77 12.76 8.30 -0.52
CA ARG A 77 12.29 7.62 -1.73
C ARG A 77 13.44 7.04 -2.58
N ASN A 78 14.23 6.16 -1.99
CA ASN A 78 15.26 5.38 -2.65
C ASN A 78 15.41 4.00 -1.99
N GLN A 79 15.88 3.02 -2.76
CA GLN A 79 15.96 1.63 -2.30
C GLN A 79 16.90 1.45 -1.09
N ASN A 80 18.02 2.16 -1.03
CA ASN A 80 18.97 2.02 0.08
C ASN A 80 18.34 2.48 1.41
N ALA A 81 17.57 3.57 1.40
CA ALA A 81 16.85 4.02 2.59
C ALA A 81 15.79 3.01 3.05
N GLN A 82 15.10 2.34 2.14
CA GLN A 82 14.18 1.24 2.49
C GLN A 82 14.95 0.05 3.08
N ILE A 83 16.10 -0.34 2.51
CA ILE A 83 16.95 -1.40 3.08
C ILE A 83 17.42 -1.05 4.50
N ASP A 84 17.83 0.19 4.73
CA ASP A 84 18.26 0.65 6.05
C ASP A 84 17.09 0.65 7.05
N ALA A 85 15.88 0.98 6.60
CA ALA A 85 14.67 0.88 7.41
C ALA A 85 14.34 -0.58 7.80
N LEU A 86 14.45 -1.52 6.87
CA LEU A 86 14.30 -2.96 7.17
C LEU A 86 15.33 -3.40 8.23
N ARG A 87 16.60 -3.01 8.08
CA ARG A 87 17.65 -3.33 9.07
C ARG A 87 17.41 -2.71 10.44
N ALA A 88 16.86 -1.50 10.49
CA ALA A 88 16.46 -0.88 11.74
C ALA A 88 15.35 -1.70 12.43
N LEU A 89 14.36 -2.17 11.67
CA LEU A 89 13.28 -3.01 12.20
C LEU A 89 13.77 -4.39 12.67
N ILE A 90 14.79 -4.96 12.01
CA ILE A 90 15.49 -6.16 12.51
C ILE A 90 16.15 -5.86 13.86
N ALA A 91 16.87 -4.74 13.96
CA ALA A 91 17.55 -4.36 15.20
C ALA A 91 16.58 -4.05 16.35
N TYR A 92 15.39 -3.52 16.03
CA TYR A 92 14.31 -3.29 16.98
C TYR A 92 13.47 -4.54 17.27
N GLN A 93 13.80 -5.68 16.65
CA GLN A 93 13.13 -6.96 16.87
C GLN A 93 11.62 -6.89 16.60
N ALA A 94 11.24 -6.28 15.48
CA ALA A 94 9.85 -6.31 15.02
C ALA A 94 9.38 -7.77 14.83
N ASP A 95 8.11 -8.06 15.16
CA ASP A 95 7.53 -9.40 14.99
C ASP A 95 7.17 -9.68 13.52
N VAL A 96 6.93 -8.63 12.73
CA VAL A 96 6.71 -8.70 11.29
C VAL A 96 7.11 -7.36 10.66
N ILE A 97 7.64 -7.39 9.44
CA ILE A 97 7.97 -6.18 8.68
C ILE A 97 7.07 -6.05 7.46
N VAL A 98 6.47 -4.88 7.29
CA VAL A 98 5.61 -4.53 6.16
C VAL A 98 6.25 -3.37 5.40
N PHE A 99 6.36 -3.50 4.08
CA PHE A 99 6.86 -2.42 3.22
C PHE A 99 6.29 -2.48 1.81
N SER A 100 6.28 -1.34 1.11
CA SER A 100 6.00 -1.30 -0.32
C SER A 100 7.32 -1.10 -1.08
N PRO A 101 7.85 -2.13 -1.77
CA PRO A 101 9.12 -2.04 -2.49
C PRO A 101 9.09 -0.95 -3.56
N LEU A 102 10.07 -0.05 -3.55
CA LEU A 102 10.20 0.98 -4.59
C LEU A 102 10.48 0.37 -5.98
N VAL A 103 11.31 -0.67 -6.01
CA VAL A 103 11.67 -1.47 -7.19
C VAL A 103 11.54 -2.95 -6.88
N GLU A 104 11.41 -3.80 -7.90
CA GLU A 104 11.14 -5.23 -7.70
C GLU A 104 12.39 -6.06 -7.33
N ASN A 105 13.60 -5.64 -7.73
CA ASN A 105 14.83 -6.43 -7.57
C ASN A 105 15.75 -5.83 -6.49
N GLY A 106 16.72 -6.60 -5.99
CA GLY A 106 17.79 -6.10 -5.10
C GLY A 106 17.53 -6.29 -3.61
N TRP A 107 16.53 -7.08 -3.25
CA TRP A 107 16.12 -7.31 -1.86
C TRP A 107 16.75 -8.56 -1.22
N ASP A 108 17.33 -9.47 -2.00
CA ASP A 108 17.78 -10.80 -1.55
C ASP A 108 18.64 -10.75 -0.26
N LYS A 109 19.58 -9.79 -0.17
CA LYS A 109 20.47 -9.67 0.99
C LYS A 109 19.71 -9.31 2.27
N VAL A 110 18.86 -8.28 2.21
CA VAL A 110 18.13 -7.83 3.41
C VAL A 110 17.02 -8.80 3.78
N LEU A 111 16.39 -9.46 2.80
CA LEU A 111 15.44 -10.55 3.06
C LEU A 111 16.11 -11.77 3.70
N SER A 112 17.38 -12.06 3.38
CA SER A 112 18.14 -13.07 4.11
C SER A 112 18.45 -12.64 5.54
N GLU A 113 18.73 -11.36 5.77
CA GLU A 113 18.95 -10.82 7.12
C GLU A 113 17.66 -10.94 7.96
N THR A 114 16.47 -10.69 7.40
CA THR A 114 15.18 -10.87 8.10
C THR A 114 14.87 -12.34 8.36
N GLU A 115 15.10 -13.24 7.39
CA GLU A 115 14.92 -14.69 7.55
C GLU A 115 15.82 -15.23 8.66
N GLN A 116 17.09 -14.85 8.70
CA GLN A 116 18.04 -15.23 9.76
C GLN A 116 17.63 -14.72 11.14
N ALA A 117 16.94 -13.57 11.19
CA ALA A 117 16.38 -13.03 12.43
C ALA A 117 15.04 -13.68 12.82
N GLY A 118 14.46 -14.52 11.95
CA GLY A 118 13.14 -15.12 12.16
C GLY A 118 11.99 -14.12 12.00
N ILE A 119 12.20 -13.01 11.29
CA ILE A 119 11.22 -11.94 11.13
C ILE A 119 10.57 -12.07 9.74
N PRO A 120 9.28 -12.40 9.64
CA PRO A 120 8.58 -12.45 8.36
C PRO A 120 8.48 -11.05 7.73
N VAL A 121 8.53 -11.02 6.39
CA VAL A 121 8.41 -9.80 5.59
C VAL A 121 7.21 -9.90 4.65
N ILE A 122 6.38 -8.86 4.64
CA ILE A 122 5.23 -8.71 3.75
C ILE A 122 5.47 -7.50 2.84
N ALA A 123 5.61 -7.77 1.55
CA ALA A 123 5.56 -6.76 0.51
C ALA A 123 4.10 -6.39 0.24
N VAL A 124 3.76 -5.11 0.30
CA VAL A 124 2.41 -4.61 0.04
C VAL A 124 2.37 -3.71 -1.18
N ASP A 125 1.24 -3.72 -1.90
CA ASP A 125 1.01 -2.96 -3.14
C ASP A 125 1.91 -3.44 -4.29
N LYS A 126 3.23 -3.39 -4.14
CA LYS A 126 4.24 -3.86 -5.10
C LYS A 126 4.92 -5.12 -4.59
N ALA A 127 5.13 -6.10 -5.48
CA ALA A 127 5.85 -7.32 -5.13
C ALA A 127 7.37 -7.17 -5.31
N VAL A 128 8.12 -7.93 -4.53
CA VAL A 128 9.53 -8.21 -4.83
C VAL A 128 9.62 -9.32 -5.87
N ARG A 129 10.60 -9.24 -6.77
CA ARG A 129 10.97 -10.32 -7.67
C ARG A 129 12.20 -11.01 -7.08
N PRO A 130 12.11 -12.28 -6.68
CA PRO A 130 13.26 -13.00 -6.18
C PRO A 130 14.31 -13.16 -7.30
N GLY A 131 15.58 -13.09 -6.92
CA GLY A 131 16.66 -13.54 -7.79
C GLY A 131 16.54 -15.05 -8.12
N ARG A 132 17.40 -15.56 -9.00
CA ARG A 132 17.47 -17.02 -9.23
C ARG A 132 17.92 -17.72 -7.94
N GLY A 133 17.02 -18.47 -7.32
CA GLY A 133 17.26 -19.08 -6.00
C GLY A 133 17.34 -18.05 -4.86
N GLY A 134 16.82 -16.83 -5.09
CA GLY A 134 16.73 -15.77 -4.10
C GLY A 134 15.54 -15.97 -3.16
N ILE A 135 15.56 -15.23 -2.06
CA ILE A 135 14.54 -15.29 -1.03
C ILE A 135 13.33 -14.48 -1.48
N THR A 136 12.17 -15.09 -1.34
CA THR A 136 10.87 -14.48 -1.61
C THR A 136 10.36 -13.74 -0.37
N ALA A 137 9.33 -12.91 -0.56
CA ALA A 137 8.59 -12.31 0.53
C ALA A 137 7.11 -12.53 0.26
N SER A 138 6.33 -12.63 1.33
CA SER A 138 4.88 -12.70 1.24
C SER A 138 4.36 -11.43 0.55
N TYR A 139 3.31 -11.55 -0.26
CA TYR A 139 2.78 -10.45 -1.05
C TYR A 139 1.30 -10.22 -0.78
N VAL A 140 0.95 -8.97 -0.49
CA VAL A 140 -0.44 -8.52 -0.41
C VAL A 140 -0.64 -7.36 -1.37
N GLY A 141 -1.46 -7.54 -2.39
CA GLY A 141 -1.65 -6.51 -3.39
C GLY A 141 -2.56 -6.96 -4.52
N TYR A 142 -2.17 -6.65 -5.75
CA TYR A 142 -3.04 -6.75 -6.90
C TYR A 142 -2.39 -7.51 -8.05
N ASP A 143 -3.23 -8.17 -8.84
CA ASP A 143 -2.85 -8.68 -10.16
C ASP A 143 -2.92 -7.54 -11.19
N TYR A 144 -1.87 -6.71 -11.20
CA TYR A 144 -1.82 -5.55 -12.08
C TYR A 144 -1.86 -5.89 -13.56
N TYR A 145 -1.34 -7.05 -13.96
CA TYR A 145 -1.37 -7.46 -15.36
C TYR A 145 -2.80 -7.73 -15.80
N HIS A 146 -3.55 -8.56 -15.06
CA HIS A 146 -4.94 -8.83 -15.41
C HIS A 146 -5.82 -7.57 -15.29
N ALA A 147 -5.54 -6.70 -14.32
CA ALA A 147 -6.22 -5.42 -14.22
C ALA A 147 -5.95 -4.51 -15.44
N ALA A 148 -4.71 -4.48 -15.92
CA ALA A 148 -4.33 -3.76 -17.14
C ALA A 148 -4.90 -4.36 -18.42
N VAL A 149 -5.01 -5.69 -18.51
CA VAL A 149 -5.72 -6.35 -19.62
C VAL A 149 -7.18 -5.89 -19.67
N LYS A 150 -7.87 -5.83 -18.53
CA LYS A 150 -9.27 -5.36 -18.47
C LYS A 150 -9.40 -3.89 -18.87
N ALA A 151 -8.49 -3.02 -18.39
CA ALA A 151 -8.48 -1.61 -18.76
C ALA A 151 -8.16 -1.38 -20.24
N ALA A 152 -7.21 -2.14 -20.80
CA ALA A 152 -6.88 -2.11 -22.22
C ALA A 152 -8.06 -2.58 -23.09
N GLN A 153 -8.78 -3.64 -22.67
CA GLN A 153 -10.00 -4.07 -23.35
C GLN A 153 -11.07 -2.97 -23.34
N ARG A 154 -11.23 -2.24 -22.23
CA ARG A 154 -12.14 -1.09 -22.18
C ARG A 154 -11.70 0.02 -23.14
N LEU A 155 -10.40 0.35 -23.18
CA LEU A 155 -9.84 1.29 -24.15
C LEU A 155 -10.18 0.92 -25.60
N LEU A 156 -10.03 -0.35 -25.96
CA LEU A 156 -10.32 -0.87 -27.30
C LEU A 156 -11.81 -0.78 -27.69
N LEU A 157 -12.71 -0.81 -26.71
CA LEU A 157 -14.16 -0.67 -26.91
C LEU A 157 -14.58 0.80 -27.01
N ASP A 158 -13.97 1.66 -26.21
CA ASP A 158 -14.31 3.09 -26.14
C ASP A 158 -13.67 3.92 -27.26
N THR A 159 -12.71 3.35 -28.00
CA THR A 159 -11.92 4.06 -29.00
C THR A 159 -12.22 3.56 -30.40
N GLU A 160 -12.57 4.51 -31.26
CA GLU A 160 -12.77 4.31 -32.70
C GLU A 160 -11.74 5.15 -33.48
N GLY A 161 -11.36 4.70 -34.67
CA GLY A 161 -10.40 5.41 -35.51
C GLY A 161 -8.96 5.32 -35.00
N GLU A 162 -8.09 6.21 -35.50
CA GLU A 162 -6.70 6.31 -35.05
C GLU A 162 -6.61 7.13 -33.76
N ALA A 163 -5.68 6.75 -32.87
CA ALA A 163 -5.43 7.46 -31.62
C ALA A 163 -3.95 7.32 -31.23
N VAL A 164 -3.36 8.42 -30.75
CA VAL A 164 -2.00 8.46 -30.22
C VAL A 164 -2.02 8.31 -28.70
N ILE A 165 -1.31 7.30 -28.19
CA ILE A 165 -1.34 6.89 -26.79
C ILE A 165 -0.03 7.28 -26.08
N LEU A 166 -0.16 8.04 -24.99
CA LEU A 166 0.90 8.32 -24.03
C LEU A 166 0.73 7.46 -22.77
N GLU A 167 1.75 6.67 -22.43
CA GLU A 167 1.90 6.01 -21.14
C GLU A 167 2.72 6.89 -20.19
N LEU A 168 2.08 7.30 -19.09
CA LEU A 168 2.75 7.85 -17.90
C LEU A 168 3.11 6.70 -16.96
N CYS A 169 4.30 6.12 -17.18
CA CYS A 169 4.78 5.03 -16.33
C CYS A 169 5.23 5.54 -14.96
N GLY A 170 5.13 4.67 -13.96
CA GLY A 170 5.59 4.96 -12.60
C GLY A 170 7.11 4.87 -12.45
N THR A 171 7.58 4.53 -11.25
CA THR A 171 9.01 4.35 -10.99
C THR A 171 9.60 3.20 -11.79
N THR A 172 10.69 3.49 -12.50
CA THR A 172 11.39 2.51 -13.32
C THR A 172 11.86 1.32 -12.47
N GLY A 173 11.54 0.11 -12.91
CA GLY A 173 11.89 -1.13 -12.21
C GLY A 173 10.92 -1.54 -11.10
N ALA A 174 9.82 -0.81 -10.89
CA ALA A 174 8.75 -1.23 -10.01
C ALA A 174 7.91 -2.38 -10.61
N TYR A 175 7.46 -3.29 -9.75
CA TYR A 175 6.60 -4.42 -10.12
C TYR A 175 5.34 -3.99 -10.85
N SER A 176 4.60 -3.02 -10.28
CA SER A 176 3.34 -2.55 -10.87
C SER A 176 3.55 -1.91 -12.25
N VAL A 177 4.65 -1.19 -12.46
CA VAL A 177 4.98 -0.61 -13.77
C VAL A 177 5.18 -1.69 -14.81
N ARG A 178 5.99 -2.71 -14.49
CA ARG A 178 6.22 -3.85 -15.39
C ARG A 178 4.91 -4.55 -15.77
N GLU A 179 4.06 -4.83 -14.79
CA GLU A 179 2.81 -5.57 -15.01
C GLU A 179 1.76 -4.77 -15.76
N ILE A 180 1.56 -3.48 -15.41
CA ILE A 180 0.61 -2.60 -16.10
C ILE A 180 1.04 -2.40 -17.56
N THR A 181 2.29 -2.02 -17.78
CA THR A 181 2.84 -1.82 -19.13
C THR A 181 2.70 -3.09 -19.98
N ARG A 182 3.04 -4.25 -19.41
CA ARG A 182 2.90 -5.53 -20.11
C ARG A 182 1.45 -5.82 -20.48
N GLY A 183 0.52 -5.64 -19.54
CA GLY A 183 -0.90 -5.90 -19.76
C GLY A 183 -1.50 -5.04 -20.88
N PHE A 184 -1.17 -3.74 -20.93
CA PHE A 184 -1.57 -2.88 -22.04
C PHE A 184 -0.91 -3.30 -23.35
N ARG A 185 0.42 -3.37 -23.40
CA ARG A 185 1.15 -3.66 -24.65
C ARG A 185 0.69 -4.97 -25.29
N GLU A 186 0.66 -6.06 -24.53
CA GLU A 186 0.23 -7.35 -25.07
C GLU A 186 -1.23 -7.35 -25.54
N THR A 187 -2.12 -6.60 -24.87
CA THR A 187 -3.53 -6.53 -25.26
C THR A 187 -3.72 -5.71 -26.54
N LEU A 188 -3.06 -4.55 -26.62
CA LEU A 188 -3.13 -3.67 -27.79
C LEU A 188 -2.47 -4.31 -29.01
N GLU A 189 -1.31 -4.96 -28.84
CA GLU A 189 -0.61 -5.69 -29.91
C GLU A 189 -1.46 -6.84 -30.49
N LYS A 190 -2.21 -7.55 -29.63
CA LYS A 190 -3.12 -8.63 -30.07
C LYS A 190 -4.30 -8.12 -30.88
N ASP A 191 -4.82 -6.93 -30.57
CA ASP A 191 -5.90 -6.28 -31.33
C ASP A 191 -5.38 -5.67 -32.64
N GLY A 192 -4.19 -5.07 -32.62
CA GLY A 192 -3.48 -4.57 -33.79
C GLY A 192 -3.93 -3.18 -34.28
N ARG A 193 -4.97 -2.57 -33.70
CA ARG A 193 -5.40 -1.20 -34.06
C ARG A 193 -4.58 -0.10 -33.39
N TYR A 194 -4.05 -0.37 -32.19
CA TYR A 194 -3.36 0.62 -31.37
C TYR A 194 -2.06 0.05 -30.81
N HIS A 195 -1.17 0.95 -30.43
CA HIS A 195 0.04 0.66 -29.68
C HIS A 195 0.35 1.85 -28.77
N ILE A 196 1.28 1.70 -27.84
CA ILE A 196 1.74 2.82 -27.00
C ILE A 196 2.78 3.60 -27.81
N ASP A 197 2.43 4.80 -28.26
CA ASP A 197 3.31 5.66 -29.08
C ASP A 197 4.42 6.32 -28.25
N TYR A 198 4.09 6.73 -27.02
CA TYR A 198 5.03 7.36 -26.10
C TYR A 198 4.94 6.70 -24.73
N SER A 199 6.08 6.44 -24.10
CA SER A 199 6.17 5.92 -22.73
C SER A 199 7.21 6.72 -21.98
N VAL A 200 6.78 7.47 -20.96
CA VAL A 200 7.64 8.36 -20.19
C VAL A 200 7.35 8.17 -18.71
N CYS A 201 8.39 7.87 -17.92
CA CYS A 201 8.21 7.59 -16.51
C CYS A 201 8.18 8.87 -15.68
N GLY A 202 7.06 9.08 -14.99
CA GLY A 202 6.82 10.18 -14.07
C GLY A 202 7.11 9.82 -12.61
N GLU A 203 7.72 8.65 -12.35
CA GLU A 203 8.17 8.25 -11.02
C GLU A 203 7.06 8.23 -9.95
N PHE A 204 5.80 8.06 -10.39
CA PHE A 204 4.59 8.17 -9.57
C PHE A 204 4.38 9.55 -8.91
N MET A 205 5.02 10.61 -9.40
CA MET A 205 4.93 11.96 -8.83
C MET A 205 3.95 12.83 -9.61
N ARG A 206 3.10 13.58 -8.90
CA ARG A 206 2.13 14.51 -9.49
C ARG A 206 2.84 15.61 -10.28
N SER A 207 3.92 16.13 -9.71
CA SER A 207 4.77 17.14 -10.35
C SER A 207 5.31 16.67 -11.70
N LYS A 208 5.81 15.44 -11.78
CA LYS A 208 6.37 14.85 -13.01
C LYS A 208 5.30 14.50 -14.04
N GLY A 209 4.17 13.93 -13.62
CA GLY A 209 3.04 13.69 -14.54
C GLY A 209 2.58 14.99 -15.22
N LYS A 210 2.49 16.07 -14.44
CA LYS A 210 2.18 17.41 -14.97
C LYS A 210 3.27 17.93 -15.92
N GLU A 211 4.54 17.80 -15.54
CA GLU A 211 5.69 18.24 -16.35
C GLU A 211 5.71 17.55 -17.73
N ILE A 212 5.54 16.23 -17.75
CA ILE A 212 5.55 15.43 -18.99
C ILE A 212 4.43 15.89 -19.93
N VAL A 213 3.19 15.95 -19.44
CA VAL A 213 2.04 16.33 -20.28
C VAL A 213 2.18 17.78 -20.76
N ASN A 214 2.61 18.71 -19.90
CA ASN A 214 2.88 20.08 -20.32
C ASN A 214 3.93 20.17 -21.43
N ASN A 215 5.01 19.40 -21.31
CA ASN A 215 6.07 19.39 -22.32
C ASN A 215 5.57 18.81 -23.64
N MET A 216 4.78 17.73 -23.62
CA MET A 216 4.21 17.16 -24.83
C MET A 216 3.27 18.17 -25.53
N LEU A 217 2.33 18.76 -24.78
CA LEU A 217 1.36 19.71 -25.32
C LEU A 217 2.01 20.99 -25.85
N ARG A 218 3.06 21.51 -25.18
CA ARG A 218 3.78 22.72 -25.62
C ARG A 218 4.63 22.52 -26.86
N ASN A 219 5.05 21.28 -27.14
CA ASN A 219 5.81 20.94 -28.34
C ASN A 219 4.91 20.38 -29.45
N ASP A 220 3.60 20.63 -29.37
CA ASP A 220 2.58 20.21 -30.34
C ASP A 220 2.58 18.70 -30.64
N TYR A 221 2.99 17.86 -29.68
CA TYR A 221 2.79 16.41 -29.78
C TYR A 221 1.29 16.12 -29.73
N GLN A 222 0.81 15.35 -30.70
CA GLN A 222 -0.54 14.79 -30.65
C GLN A 222 -0.60 13.72 -29.56
N ILE A 223 -1.57 13.84 -28.67
CA ILE A 223 -1.92 12.84 -27.66
C ILE A 223 -3.44 12.81 -27.60
N ASP A 224 -4.02 11.64 -27.83
CA ASP A 224 -5.47 11.42 -27.80
C ASP A 224 -5.87 10.64 -26.54
N ILE A 225 -4.96 9.79 -26.04
CA ILE A 225 -5.18 8.94 -24.87
C ILE A 225 -3.97 8.99 -23.94
N ILE A 226 -4.23 9.07 -22.63
CA ILE A 226 -3.23 8.87 -21.57
C ILE A 226 -3.55 7.61 -20.78
N ILE A 227 -2.58 6.72 -20.66
CA ILE A 227 -2.55 5.62 -19.68
C ILE A 227 -1.67 6.07 -18.51
N SER A 228 -2.23 6.15 -17.30
CA SER A 228 -1.51 6.65 -16.12
C SER A 228 -1.48 5.62 -15.01
N HIS A 229 -0.28 5.32 -14.49
CA HIS A 229 -0.07 4.19 -13.57
C HIS A 229 -0.42 4.47 -12.09
N ASN A 230 -0.72 5.72 -11.71
CA ASN A 230 -1.23 6.03 -10.36
C ASN A 230 -2.07 7.32 -10.32
N ASP A 231 -2.67 7.58 -9.16
CA ASP A 231 -3.50 8.77 -8.92
C ASP A 231 -2.69 10.06 -9.05
N ALA A 232 -1.52 10.15 -8.43
CA ALA A 232 -0.73 11.39 -8.41
C ALA A 232 -0.38 11.87 -9.83
N MET A 233 0.16 10.99 -10.70
CA MET A 233 0.46 11.37 -12.09
C MET A 233 -0.81 11.70 -12.88
N THR A 234 -1.91 10.99 -12.63
CA THR A 234 -3.21 11.26 -13.26
C THR A 234 -3.71 12.66 -12.94
N LEU A 235 -3.65 13.06 -11.68
CA LEU A 235 -3.99 14.41 -11.22
C LEU A 235 -3.07 15.47 -11.85
N GLY A 236 -1.78 15.16 -12.00
CA GLY A 236 -0.82 16.00 -12.72
C GLY A 236 -1.19 16.19 -14.20
N ALA A 237 -1.56 15.11 -14.87
CA ALA A 237 -1.99 15.11 -16.27
C ALA A 237 -3.27 15.92 -16.47
N VAL A 238 -4.31 15.69 -15.66
CA VAL A 238 -5.57 16.43 -15.69
C VAL A 238 -5.34 17.94 -15.53
N ASN A 239 -4.45 18.34 -14.62
CA ASN A 239 -4.07 19.74 -14.44
C ASN A 239 -3.38 20.31 -15.69
N ALA A 240 -2.41 19.60 -16.27
CA ALA A 240 -1.72 20.06 -17.48
C ALA A 240 -2.65 20.21 -18.68
N ILE A 241 -3.56 19.25 -18.89
CA ILE A 241 -4.56 19.29 -19.96
C ILE A 241 -5.48 20.51 -19.80
N THR A 242 -5.98 20.72 -18.58
CA THR A 242 -6.86 21.85 -18.25
C THR A 242 -6.14 23.20 -18.44
N GLU A 243 -4.89 23.32 -17.99
CA GLU A 243 -4.07 24.53 -18.14
C GLU A 243 -3.75 24.84 -19.62
N ALA A 244 -3.67 23.82 -20.46
CA ALA A 244 -3.51 23.98 -21.91
C ALA A 244 -4.82 24.36 -22.64
N GLY A 245 -5.93 24.57 -21.90
CA GLY A 245 -7.23 24.92 -22.47
C GLY A 245 -7.95 23.74 -23.13
N LYS A 246 -7.49 22.50 -22.88
CA LYS A 246 -8.13 21.26 -23.33
C LYS A 246 -9.03 20.70 -22.23
N ILE A 247 -9.98 19.86 -22.61
CA ILE A 247 -10.95 19.23 -21.73
C ILE A 247 -10.52 17.77 -21.48
N PRO A 248 -10.07 17.41 -20.26
CA PRO A 248 -9.81 16.01 -19.89
C PRO A 248 -11.06 15.15 -20.06
N GLY A 249 -10.90 13.93 -20.55
CA GLY A 249 -12.01 13.01 -20.86
C GLY A 249 -12.78 13.33 -22.14
N LYS A 250 -12.39 14.40 -22.87
CA LYS A 250 -13.00 14.74 -24.15
C LYS A 250 -11.96 14.98 -25.24
N ASP A 251 -11.07 15.93 -25.02
CA ASP A 251 -9.98 16.21 -25.96
C ASP A 251 -8.84 15.22 -25.79
N ILE A 252 -8.65 14.69 -24.58
CA ILE A 252 -7.67 13.65 -24.24
C ILE A 252 -8.34 12.70 -23.25
N LYS A 253 -8.53 11.44 -23.66
CA LYS A 253 -9.11 10.39 -22.80
C LYS A 253 -8.09 9.88 -21.80
N ILE A 254 -8.53 9.47 -20.61
CA ILE A 254 -7.61 9.04 -19.55
C ILE A 254 -8.04 7.68 -18.96
N TYR A 255 -7.09 6.74 -18.98
CA TYR A 255 -7.19 5.44 -18.32
C TYR A 255 -6.19 5.41 -17.15
N ALA A 256 -6.68 5.31 -15.93
CA ALA A 256 -5.88 5.48 -14.72
C ALA A 256 -5.90 4.24 -13.83
N PHE A 257 -4.85 4.08 -13.02
CA PHE A 257 -4.78 3.16 -11.89
C PHE A 257 -4.70 3.98 -10.61
N GLY A 258 -5.26 3.44 -9.53
CA GLY A 258 -5.25 4.10 -8.22
C GLY A 258 -6.60 3.93 -7.55
N GLY A 259 -7.08 4.94 -6.85
CA GLY A 259 -8.31 4.85 -6.09
C GLY A 259 -8.53 6.00 -5.11
N ALA A 260 -7.68 7.02 -5.12
CA ALA A 260 -7.86 8.23 -4.34
C ALA A 260 -9.23 8.87 -4.63
N GLU A 261 -9.84 9.44 -3.59
CA GLU A 261 -11.16 10.07 -3.68
C GLU A 261 -11.21 11.19 -4.73
N GLU A 262 -10.13 12.00 -4.84
CA GLU A 262 -9.99 13.05 -5.86
C GLU A 262 -10.10 12.46 -7.28
N VAL A 263 -9.46 11.31 -7.54
CA VAL A 263 -9.49 10.66 -8.86
C VAL A 263 -10.85 10.00 -9.12
N GLN A 264 -11.47 9.37 -8.11
CA GLN A 264 -12.83 8.85 -8.24
C GLN A 264 -13.84 9.96 -8.58
N THR A 265 -13.68 11.15 -8.00
CA THR A 265 -14.50 12.33 -8.34
C THR A 265 -14.32 12.74 -9.79
N LEU A 266 -13.08 12.73 -10.30
CA LEU A 266 -12.81 13.05 -11.71
C LEU A 266 -13.42 12.02 -12.68
N VAL A 267 -13.53 10.75 -12.30
CA VAL A 267 -14.28 9.75 -13.07
C VAL A 267 -15.78 10.10 -13.10
N GLN A 268 -16.38 10.46 -11.96
CA GLN A 268 -17.79 10.88 -11.90
C GLN A 268 -18.07 12.11 -12.78
N GLU A 269 -17.15 13.07 -12.79
CA GLU A 269 -17.21 14.26 -13.64
C GLU A 269 -17.04 13.93 -15.14
N GLY A 270 -16.54 12.74 -15.47
CA GLY A 270 -16.22 12.33 -16.85
C GLY A 270 -14.93 12.93 -17.38
N LYS A 271 -14.00 13.30 -16.50
CA LYS A 271 -12.65 13.77 -16.86
C LYS A 271 -11.66 12.62 -17.01
N ILE A 272 -12.04 11.42 -16.56
CA ILE A 272 -11.29 10.17 -16.66
C ILE A 272 -12.27 9.10 -17.15
N GLU A 273 -11.98 8.48 -18.28
CA GLU A 273 -12.81 7.42 -18.89
C GLU A 273 -12.93 6.20 -18.00
N CYS A 274 -11.79 5.79 -17.44
CA CYS A 274 -11.69 4.52 -16.74
C CYS A 274 -10.65 4.58 -15.64
N LEU A 275 -11.03 4.09 -14.46
CA LEU A 275 -10.17 3.91 -13.31
C LEU A 275 -10.14 2.43 -12.91
N VAL A 276 -8.95 1.84 -12.91
CA VAL A 276 -8.70 0.60 -12.19
C VAL A 276 -8.56 0.95 -10.71
N ARG A 277 -9.67 0.80 -9.96
CA ARG A 277 -9.72 1.08 -8.52
C ARG A 277 -9.05 -0.03 -7.72
N CYS A 278 -7.93 0.33 -7.10
CA CYS A 278 -7.17 -0.36 -6.09
C CYS A 278 -7.65 0.13 -4.72
N ASN A 279 -8.21 -0.76 -3.89
CA ASN A 279 -8.73 -0.40 -2.58
C ASN A 279 -7.64 -0.50 -1.49
N PRO A 280 -7.11 0.62 -0.95
CA PRO A 280 -6.07 0.59 0.07
C PRO A 280 -6.57 -0.03 1.40
N ALA A 281 -7.86 0.17 1.75
CA ALA A 281 -8.46 -0.40 2.95
C ALA A 281 -8.44 -1.95 2.94
N ALA A 282 -8.68 -2.54 1.76
CA ALA A 282 -8.59 -3.98 1.60
C ALA A 282 -7.15 -4.50 1.75
N VAL A 283 -6.15 -3.71 1.35
CA VAL A 283 -4.73 -4.06 1.54
C VAL A 283 -4.37 -4.08 3.01
N GLY A 284 -4.77 -3.09 3.80
CA GLY A 284 -4.50 -3.10 5.24
C GLY A 284 -5.10 -4.32 5.94
N VAL A 285 -6.38 -4.62 5.70
CA VAL A 285 -7.04 -5.82 6.26
C VAL A 285 -6.32 -7.11 5.86
N LYS A 286 -5.98 -7.26 4.57
CA LYS A 286 -5.27 -8.46 4.07
C LYS A 286 -3.83 -8.54 4.57
N THR A 287 -3.18 -7.40 4.83
CA THR A 287 -1.83 -7.36 5.41
C THR A 287 -1.84 -7.97 6.80
N LEU A 288 -2.84 -7.64 7.63
CA LEU A 288 -2.95 -8.22 8.97
C LEU A 288 -3.40 -9.69 8.95
N GLU A 289 -4.22 -10.09 7.96
CA GLU A 289 -4.51 -11.50 7.71
C GLU A 289 -3.22 -12.29 7.40
N ALA A 290 -2.36 -11.76 6.52
CA ALA A 290 -1.08 -12.36 6.19
C ALA A 290 -0.12 -12.38 7.40
N ALA A 291 0.01 -11.26 8.10
CA ALA A 291 0.84 -11.15 9.31
C ALA A 291 0.39 -12.15 10.38
N GLY A 292 -0.92 -12.33 10.55
CA GLY A 292 -1.48 -13.29 11.47
C GLY A 292 -1.11 -14.73 11.12
N ARG A 293 -1.24 -15.14 9.86
CA ARG A 293 -0.83 -16.47 9.39
C ARG A 293 0.66 -16.70 9.66
N LEU A 294 1.51 -15.73 9.33
CA LEU A 294 2.97 -15.83 9.47
C LEU A 294 3.44 -15.87 10.94
N MET A 295 2.73 -15.23 11.87
CA MET A 295 3.12 -15.17 13.28
C MET A 295 2.41 -16.19 14.19
N TRP A 296 1.20 -16.64 13.84
CA TRP A 296 0.37 -17.51 14.71
C TRP A 296 0.31 -18.96 14.26
N GLU A 297 0.47 -19.26 12.97
CA GLU A 297 0.41 -20.62 12.47
C GLU A 297 1.83 -21.21 12.51
N GLU A 298 2.11 -22.11 13.48
CA GLU A 298 3.40 -22.82 13.63
C GLU A 298 3.76 -23.74 12.44
N GLN A 299 3.07 -23.64 11.30
CA GLN A 299 3.31 -24.48 10.13
C GLN A 299 3.86 -23.67 8.95
N THR A 300 5.13 -23.97 8.65
CA THR A 300 5.90 -23.62 7.45
C THR A 300 5.95 -22.12 7.13
N GLN A 301 7.15 -21.54 7.18
CA GLN A 301 7.50 -20.23 6.61
C GLN A 301 7.36 -20.23 5.07
N GLU A 302 6.23 -20.69 4.55
CA GLU A 302 5.89 -20.53 3.14
C GLU A 302 5.32 -19.14 2.95
N ASP A 303 5.74 -18.48 1.86
CA ASP A 303 5.24 -17.15 1.55
C ASP A 303 3.74 -17.16 1.26
N VAL A 304 3.06 -16.19 1.84
CA VAL A 304 1.63 -15.96 1.65
C VAL A 304 1.44 -14.98 0.51
N GLU A 305 0.63 -15.35 -0.48
CA GLU A 305 0.15 -14.44 -1.53
C GLU A 305 -1.35 -14.19 -1.37
N LEU A 306 -1.73 -12.94 -1.07
CA LEU A 306 -3.12 -12.50 -1.00
C LEU A 306 -3.38 -11.41 -2.05
N LEU A 307 -4.08 -11.79 -3.12
CA LEU A 307 -4.50 -10.86 -4.15
C LEU A 307 -5.86 -10.26 -3.82
N ILE A 308 -5.99 -8.96 -4.09
CA ILE A 308 -7.18 -8.16 -3.88
C ILE A 308 -7.79 -7.86 -5.24
N ASP A 309 -9.10 -8.00 -5.33
CA ASP A 309 -9.83 -7.66 -6.55
C ASP A 309 -9.76 -6.15 -6.83
N THR A 310 -9.30 -5.80 -8.03
CA THR A 310 -9.44 -4.45 -8.58
C THR A 310 -10.81 -4.28 -9.22
N LEU A 311 -11.40 -3.10 -9.08
CA LEU A 311 -12.65 -2.77 -9.76
C LEU A 311 -12.37 -1.83 -10.93
N LEU A 312 -12.98 -2.10 -12.08
CA LEU A 312 -12.95 -1.17 -13.20
C LEU A 312 -14.13 -0.21 -13.03
N ILE A 313 -13.84 1.06 -12.81
CA ILE A 313 -14.84 2.11 -12.57
C ILE A 313 -14.83 3.08 -13.72
N THR A 314 -16.02 3.41 -14.19
CA THR A 314 -16.31 4.39 -15.22
C THR A 314 -17.43 5.30 -14.74
N LYS A 315 -17.72 6.35 -15.51
CA LYS A 315 -18.82 7.26 -15.21
C LYS A 315 -20.18 6.55 -15.09
N GLU A 316 -20.37 5.46 -15.82
CA GLU A 316 -21.63 4.69 -15.87
C GLU A 316 -21.93 3.98 -14.55
N ASP A 317 -20.90 3.63 -13.77
CA ASP A 317 -21.03 2.94 -12.49
C ASP A 317 -21.62 3.85 -11.38
N TRP A 318 -21.68 5.16 -11.62
CA TRP A 318 -22.24 6.16 -10.71
C TRP A 318 -23.63 6.67 -11.14
N ALA A 319 -24.12 6.22 -12.30
CA ALA A 319 -25.44 6.58 -12.80
C ALA A 319 -26.55 5.62 -12.33
N GLN A 320 -26.21 4.62 -11.51
CA GLN A 320 -27.11 3.64 -10.90
C GLN A 320 -27.34 3.94 -9.42
#